data_AF-A0A8H8M8B8-F1
#
_entry.id   AF-A0A8H8M8B8-F1
#
_cell.length_a   1.000
_cell.length_b   1.000
_cell.length_c   1.000
_cell.angle_alpha   90.00
_cell.angle_beta   90.00
_cell.angle_gamma   90.00
#
_symmetry.space_group_name_H-M   'P 1'
#
loop_
_entity.id
_entity.type
_entity.pdbx_description
1 polymer ?
#
loop_
_entity_poly.entity_id
_entity_poly.type
_entity_poly.pdbx_seq_one_letter_code
_entity_poly.pdbx_strand_id
1 'polypeptide(L)'
;MSYQHYSTTGEPLPKRLHIETSPSPDGSYTHRWSIPNRASLNNAADTPYFLSSRSLAYHFVNLIDPVETSPGELASCILRCGVCRRNRRTWRKSNDSSTSNIVYHMSNRHPLIWEAAKRADEAALGTRSESVPSEQGNKDIQSRLDSEFDPDAFDHLVARWIVASKETFANSIENEEFRELIDLLRPGHKLRIDSIKERVKDMTDSENSQ
;
A
#
# COMPACT_ATOMS: atom_id res chain seq x y z
N MET A 1 -1.18 -47.84 1.36
CA MET A 1 -0.26 -47.51 2.47
C MET A 1 0.41 -46.19 2.10
N SER A 2 -0.07 -45.08 2.66
CA SER A 2 0.42 -43.74 2.30
C SER A 2 1.38 -43.26 3.38
N TYR A 3 2.62 -43.00 2.99
CA TYR A 3 3.66 -42.50 3.88
C TYR A 3 3.43 -41.01 4.19
N GLN A 4 3.21 -40.70 5.47
CA GLN A 4 3.26 -39.33 5.97
C GLN A 4 4.72 -39.03 6.38
N HIS A 5 5.32 -38.01 5.76
CA HIS A 5 6.62 -37.48 6.17
C HIS A 5 6.44 -36.62 7.42
N TYR A 6 7.07 -37.03 8.53
CA TYR A 6 7.18 -36.26 9.76
C TYR A 6 8.57 -35.62 9.84
N SER A 7 8.64 -34.36 10.28
CA SER A 7 9.89 -33.69 10.65
C SER A 7 10.25 -33.98 12.12
N THR A 8 11.54 -34.01 12.42
CA THR A 8 12.17 -34.61 13.62
C THR A 8 11.97 -33.83 14.93
N THR A 9 11.08 -32.83 14.98
CA THR A 9 10.87 -31.98 16.17
C THR A 9 9.43 -31.89 16.66
N GLY A 10 8.46 -32.57 16.03
CA GLY A 10 7.09 -32.67 16.55
C GLY A 10 6.28 -31.37 16.56
N GLU A 11 6.82 -30.24 16.07
CA GLU A 11 6.05 -29.00 15.91
C GLU A 11 5.49 -28.88 14.49
N PRO A 12 4.20 -28.58 14.33
CA PRO A 12 3.63 -28.32 13.02
C PRO A 12 4.25 -27.04 12.44
N LEU A 13 4.84 -27.15 11.24
CA LEU A 13 5.28 -26.01 10.46
C LEU A 13 4.12 -24.99 10.34
N PRO A 14 4.39 -23.68 10.44
CA PRO A 14 3.36 -22.66 10.28
C PRO A 14 2.71 -22.83 8.91
N LYS A 15 1.41 -23.12 8.91
CA LYS A 15 0.62 -23.26 7.70
C LYS A 15 0.73 -21.97 6.91
N ARG A 16 1.34 -22.06 5.72
CA ARG A 16 1.28 -21.04 4.69
C ARG A 16 -0.20 -20.72 4.47
N LEU A 17 -0.61 -19.49 4.76
CA LEU A 17 -2.00 -19.04 4.58
C LEU A 17 -2.38 -19.27 3.12
N HIS A 18 -3.27 -20.24 2.88
CA HIS A 18 -3.96 -20.39 1.61
C HIS A 18 -4.93 -19.21 1.52
N ILE A 19 -4.59 -18.21 0.71
CA ILE A 19 -5.47 -17.10 0.38
C ILE A 19 -6.43 -17.61 -0.69
N GLU A 20 -7.54 -18.22 -0.28
CA GLU A 20 -8.68 -18.40 -1.18
C GLU A 20 -9.30 -17.02 -1.44
N THR A 21 -9.53 -16.74 -2.72
CA THR A 21 -10.12 -15.53 -3.34
C THR A 21 -10.90 -14.64 -2.38
N SER A 22 -10.28 -13.51 -2.02
CA SER A 22 -10.88 -12.49 -1.15
C SER A 22 -12.08 -11.81 -1.83
N PRO A 23 -13.13 -11.44 -1.08
CA PRO A 23 -14.21 -10.62 -1.63
C PRO A 23 -13.63 -9.29 -2.10
N SER A 24 -13.91 -8.91 -3.35
CA SER A 24 -13.48 -7.62 -3.89
C SER A 24 -13.97 -6.49 -2.95
N PRO A 25 -13.13 -5.50 -2.60
CA PRO A 25 -13.55 -4.40 -1.75
C PRO A 25 -14.81 -3.74 -2.32
N ASP A 26 -15.69 -3.26 -1.44
CA ASP A 26 -16.84 -2.45 -1.84
C ASP A 26 -16.33 -1.37 -2.80
N GLY A 27 -16.85 -1.36 -4.04
CA GLY A 27 -16.36 -0.50 -5.12
C GLY A 27 -16.30 0.98 -4.73
N SER A 28 -17.07 1.38 -3.71
CA SER A 28 -17.07 2.71 -3.08
C SER A 28 -15.77 3.16 -2.43
N TYR A 29 -14.84 2.24 -2.10
CA TYR A 29 -13.60 2.58 -1.38
C TYR A 29 -12.32 2.17 -2.13
N THR A 30 -12.44 1.80 -3.41
CA THR A 30 -11.30 1.38 -4.24
C THR A 30 -10.22 2.46 -4.36
N HIS A 31 -10.59 3.74 -4.34
CA HIS A 31 -9.64 4.87 -4.33
C HIS A 31 -8.69 4.86 -3.13
N ARG A 32 -9.04 4.19 -2.03
CA ARG A 32 -8.17 4.14 -0.85
C ARG A 32 -6.89 3.34 -1.08
N TRP A 33 -6.82 2.57 -2.17
CA TRP A 33 -5.62 1.79 -2.51
C TRP A 33 -4.49 2.66 -3.04
N SER A 34 -4.81 3.82 -3.62
CA SER A 34 -3.85 4.80 -4.13
C SER A 34 -3.47 5.87 -3.10
N ILE A 35 -3.98 5.80 -1.86
CA ILE A 35 -3.62 6.75 -0.81
C ILE A 35 -2.12 6.63 -0.50
N PRO A 36 -1.36 7.74 -0.46
CA PRO A 36 0.06 7.71 -0.17
C PRO A 36 0.32 7.35 1.30
N ASN A 37 1.50 6.82 1.59
CA ASN A 37 1.96 6.47 2.94
C ASN A 37 1.10 5.41 3.66
N ARG A 38 0.41 4.56 2.89
CA ARG A 38 -0.20 3.35 3.42
C ARG A 38 0.84 2.48 4.13
N ALA A 39 0.39 1.69 5.09
CA ALA A 39 1.22 0.65 5.67
C ALA A 39 1.72 -0.27 4.54
N SER A 40 3.04 -0.43 4.43
CA SER A 40 3.68 -1.20 3.36
C SER A 40 3.89 -2.68 3.70
N LEU A 41 3.75 -3.06 4.98
CA LEU A 41 4.01 -4.42 5.45
C LEU A 41 2.72 -5.01 6.01
N ASN A 42 2.15 -6.02 5.34
CA ASN A 42 0.92 -6.69 5.79
C ASN A 42 -0.17 -5.69 6.22
N ASN A 43 -0.52 -4.76 5.34
CA ASN A 43 -1.47 -3.69 5.61
C ASN A 43 -2.80 -4.29 6.09
N ALA A 44 -3.31 -3.83 7.24
CA ALA A 44 -4.53 -4.39 7.80
C ALA A 44 -5.70 -4.29 6.80
N ALA A 45 -5.85 -3.17 6.09
CA ALA A 45 -6.93 -2.98 5.11
C ALA A 45 -6.87 -3.94 3.90
N ASP A 46 -5.71 -4.54 3.62
CA ASP A 46 -5.55 -5.51 2.54
C ASP A 46 -5.81 -6.96 3.01
N THR A 47 -6.03 -7.17 4.31
CA THR A 47 -6.30 -8.51 4.86
C THR A 47 -7.80 -8.82 4.87
N PRO A 48 -8.21 -10.10 4.70
CA PRO A 48 -9.61 -10.50 4.77
C PRO A 48 -10.34 -10.05 6.04
N TYR A 49 -9.61 -9.86 7.14
CA TYR A 49 -10.16 -9.47 8.43
C TYR A 49 -10.68 -8.03 8.50
N PHE A 50 -10.08 -7.12 7.72
CA PHE A 50 -10.43 -5.69 7.73
C PHE A 50 -10.80 -5.14 6.35
N LEU A 51 -10.81 -5.98 5.30
CA LEU A 51 -11.13 -5.59 3.93
C LEU A 51 -12.54 -4.96 3.80
N SER A 52 -13.49 -5.42 4.61
CA SER A 52 -14.85 -4.87 4.68
C SER A 52 -14.99 -3.64 5.58
N SER A 53 -13.89 -3.21 6.24
CA SER A 53 -13.94 -2.06 7.14
C SER A 53 -14.03 -0.75 6.37
N ARG A 54 -14.99 0.09 6.78
CA ARG A 54 -15.11 1.47 6.27
C ARG A 54 -14.10 2.43 6.88
N SER A 55 -13.30 2.02 7.86
CA SER A 55 -12.37 2.92 8.53
C SER A 55 -11.09 3.14 7.72
N LEU A 56 -10.86 4.40 7.34
CA LEU A 56 -9.63 4.84 6.68
C LEU A 56 -8.37 4.50 7.51
N ALA A 57 -8.50 4.40 8.83
CA ALA A 57 -7.39 4.13 9.74
C ALA A 57 -6.65 2.81 9.46
N TYR A 58 -7.36 1.77 8.96
CA TYR A 58 -6.75 0.47 8.70
C TYR A 58 -5.73 0.51 7.57
N HIS A 59 -5.83 1.47 6.65
CA HIS A 59 -4.86 1.67 5.57
C HIS A 59 -3.47 2.10 6.08
N PHE A 60 -3.37 2.55 7.33
CA PHE A 60 -2.14 3.08 7.94
C PHE A 60 -1.55 2.19 9.03
N VAL A 61 -2.06 0.96 9.22
CA VAL A 61 -1.53 0.02 10.20
C VAL A 61 -1.17 -1.31 9.55
N ASN A 62 -0.08 -1.89 10.02
CA ASN A 62 0.33 -3.24 9.72
C ASN A 62 -0.40 -4.18 10.68
N LEU A 63 -0.85 -5.31 10.17
CA LEU A 63 -1.32 -6.43 10.95
C LEU A 63 -0.14 -7.32 11.36
N ILE A 64 -0.06 -7.66 12.63
CA ILE A 64 0.99 -8.49 13.23
C ILE A 64 0.35 -9.53 14.12
N ASP A 65 0.91 -10.74 14.15
CA ASP A 65 0.49 -11.86 15.01
C ASP A 65 -1.04 -12.09 15.01
N PRO A 66 -1.67 -12.35 13.84
CA PRO A 66 -3.08 -12.72 13.81
C PRO A 66 -3.30 -14.03 14.56
N VAL A 67 -4.32 -14.04 15.43
CA VAL A 67 -4.81 -15.22 16.11
C VAL A 67 -6.24 -15.44 15.68
N GLU A 68 -6.50 -16.57 15.03
CA GLU A 68 -7.83 -16.97 14.57
C GLU A 68 -8.48 -17.94 15.55
N THR A 69 -9.79 -17.80 15.80
CA THR A 69 -10.58 -18.81 16.54
C THR A 69 -11.07 -19.93 15.63
N SER A 70 -11.32 -19.59 14.37
CA SER A 70 -11.67 -20.51 13.29
C SER A 70 -11.13 -19.93 11.97
N PRO A 71 -10.97 -20.73 10.90
CA PRO A 71 -10.42 -20.23 9.63
C PRO A 71 -11.16 -18.97 9.13
N GLY A 72 -10.43 -17.88 8.94
CA GLY A 72 -10.99 -16.58 8.51
C GLY A 72 -11.63 -15.75 9.63
N GLU A 73 -11.66 -16.25 10.86
CA GLU A 73 -12.23 -15.55 12.01
C GLU A 73 -11.15 -15.01 12.95
N LEU A 74 -10.76 -13.74 12.75
CA LEU A 74 -9.77 -13.08 13.59
C LEU A 74 -10.30 -12.87 15.01
N ALA A 75 -9.65 -13.49 15.99
CA ALA A 75 -9.92 -13.32 17.42
C ALA A 75 -9.12 -12.17 18.01
N SER A 76 -7.84 -12.07 17.66
CA SER A 76 -6.97 -10.97 18.06
C SER A 76 -5.82 -10.75 17.09
N CYS A 77 -5.26 -9.54 17.08
CA CYS A 77 -4.00 -9.25 16.41
C CYS A 77 -3.31 -8.07 17.08
N ILE A 78 -2.17 -7.70 16.54
CA ILE A 78 -1.48 -6.46 16.87
C ILE A 78 -1.54 -5.54 15.66
N LEU A 79 -2.08 -4.34 15.88
CA LEU A 79 -2.05 -3.26 14.91
C LEU A 79 -0.86 -2.35 15.24
N ARG A 80 0.05 -2.20 14.27
CA ARG A 80 1.22 -1.34 14.39
C ARG A 80 1.21 -0.26 13.32
N CYS A 81 1.41 1.02 13.69
CA CYS A 81 1.49 2.12 12.72
C CYS A 81 2.48 1.80 11.58
N GLY A 82 1.99 1.89 10.34
CA GLY A 82 2.75 1.72 9.09
C GLY A 82 3.80 2.80 8.86
N VAL A 83 3.53 4.00 9.36
CA VAL A 83 4.37 5.19 9.14
C VAL A 83 5.53 5.22 10.14
N CYS A 84 5.27 5.34 11.45
CA CYS A 84 6.36 5.46 12.44
C CYS A 84 6.77 4.16 13.12
N ARG A 85 6.03 3.06 12.97
CA ARG A 85 6.25 1.78 13.66
C ARG A 85 6.20 1.82 15.21
N ARG A 86 5.94 2.99 15.83
CA ARG A 86 5.96 3.17 17.30
C ARG A 86 4.64 2.88 17.99
N ASN A 87 3.50 3.13 17.34
CA ASN A 87 2.20 2.82 17.93
C ASN A 87 1.87 1.35 17.68
N ARG A 88 1.87 0.53 18.75
CA ARG A 88 1.53 -0.89 18.73
C ARG A 88 0.35 -1.11 19.68
N ARG A 89 -0.73 -1.71 19.20
CA ARG A 89 -1.90 -2.00 20.02
C ARG A 89 -2.47 -3.36 19.73
N THR A 90 -2.89 -4.05 20.78
CA THR A 90 -3.63 -5.29 20.67
C THR A 90 -5.08 -4.99 20.28
N TRP A 91 -5.51 -5.57 19.17
CA TRP A 91 -6.90 -5.60 18.73
C TRP A 91 -7.51 -6.94 19.13
N ARG A 92 -8.76 -6.95 19.61
CA ARG A 92 -9.50 -8.15 19.98
C ARG A 92 -10.95 -8.00 19.54
N LYS A 93 -11.55 -9.06 19.01
CA LYS A 93 -12.92 -9.06 18.46
C LYS A 93 -14.00 -8.70 19.49
N SER A 94 -13.79 -9.01 20.78
CA SER A 94 -14.76 -8.82 21.87
C SER A 94 -14.70 -7.45 22.55
N ASN A 95 -13.66 -6.66 22.29
CA ASN A 95 -13.58 -5.28 22.76
C ASN A 95 -13.99 -4.40 21.59
N ASP A 96 -14.82 -3.39 21.82
CA ASP A 96 -15.20 -2.37 20.82
C ASP A 96 -14.01 -2.11 19.91
N SER A 97 -14.13 -2.59 18.67
CA SER A 97 -13.07 -2.61 17.64
C SER A 97 -12.89 -1.20 17.10
N SER A 98 -12.64 -0.27 18.01
CA SER A 98 -12.62 1.16 17.80
C SER A 98 -11.29 1.55 17.21
N THR A 99 -11.36 2.24 16.08
CA THR A 99 -10.20 2.85 15.46
C THR A 99 -9.82 4.18 16.09
N SER A 100 -10.55 4.67 17.11
CA SER A 100 -10.32 6.00 17.71
C SER A 100 -8.88 6.20 18.18
N ASN A 101 -8.27 5.16 18.72
CA ASN A 101 -6.87 5.20 19.15
C ASN A 101 -5.88 5.32 17.98
N ILE A 102 -6.19 4.70 16.84
CA ILE A 102 -5.38 4.77 15.62
C ILE A 102 -5.57 6.14 14.97
N VAL A 103 -6.82 6.60 14.87
CA VAL A 103 -7.17 7.94 14.38
C VAL A 103 -6.47 9.00 15.21
N TYR A 104 -6.58 8.95 16.55
CA TYR A 104 -5.89 9.86 17.44
C TYR A 104 -4.37 9.84 17.21
N HIS A 105 -3.79 8.65 17.09
CA HIS A 105 -2.36 8.54 16.79
C HIS A 105 -1.99 9.20 15.45
N MET A 106 -2.75 8.94 14.38
CA MET A 106 -2.51 9.52 13.06
C MET A 106 -2.67 11.04 13.07
N SER A 107 -3.76 11.58 13.66
CA SER A 107 -3.98 13.02 13.75
C SER A 107 -2.90 13.75 14.55
N ASN A 108 -2.33 13.13 15.60
CA ASN A 108 -1.37 13.80 16.47
C ASN A 108 0.10 13.59 16.07
N ARG A 109 0.44 12.41 15.53
CA ARG A 109 1.83 12.05 15.19
C ARG A 109 2.12 12.13 13.70
N HIS A 110 1.09 12.05 12.86
CA HIS A 110 1.18 12.08 11.40
C HIS A 110 0.15 13.05 10.78
N PRO A 111 -0.01 14.28 11.29
CA PRO A 111 -1.09 15.18 10.89
C PRO A 111 -1.10 15.43 9.38
N LEU A 112 0.06 15.69 8.76
CA LEU A 112 0.15 15.96 7.33
C LEU A 112 -0.32 14.77 6.47
N ILE A 113 0.09 13.55 6.85
CA ILE A 113 -0.31 12.32 6.17
C ILE A 113 -1.80 12.07 6.37
N TRP A 114 -2.29 12.22 7.60
CA TRP A 114 -3.68 11.96 7.95
C TRP A 114 -4.64 12.94 7.26
N GLU A 115 -4.34 14.24 7.27
CA GLU A 115 -5.15 15.25 6.60
C GLU A 115 -5.12 15.12 5.08
N ALA A 116 -3.98 14.73 4.48
CA ALA A 116 -3.92 14.43 3.05
C ALA A 116 -4.80 13.23 2.69
N ALA A 117 -4.76 12.17 3.50
CA ALA A 117 -5.55 10.96 3.30
C ALA A 117 -7.06 11.24 3.43
N LYS A 118 -7.47 12.00 4.45
CA LYS A 118 -8.88 12.41 4.61
C LYS A 118 -9.37 13.23 3.44
N ARG A 119 -8.60 14.23 2.99
CA ARG A 119 -8.97 15.04 1.80
C ARG A 119 -9.11 14.19 0.55
N ALA A 120 -8.19 13.24 0.33
CA ALA A 120 -8.29 12.33 -0.80
C ALA A 120 -9.53 11.42 -0.70
N ASP A 121 -9.84 10.92 0.50
CA ASP A 121 -11.01 10.10 0.76
C ASP A 121 -12.33 10.87 0.57
N GLU A 122 -12.40 12.07 1.13
CA GLU A 122 -13.55 12.97 1.00
C GLU A 122 -13.76 13.44 -0.44
N ALA A 123 -12.70 13.77 -1.17
CA ALA A 123 -12.80 14.18 -2.57
C ALA A 123 -13.36 13.06 -3.46
N ALA A 124 -12.92 11.82 -3.25
CA ALA A 124 -13.41 10.65 -3.98
C ALA A 124 -14.86 10.27 -3.61
N LEU A 125 -15.28 10.52 -2.37
CA LEU A 125 -16.66 10.28 -1.93
C LEU A 125 -17.61 11.42 -2.36
N GLY A 126 -17.15 12.68 -2.31
CA GLY A 126 -17.92 13.88 -2.67
C GLY A 126 -18.20 13.98 -4.17
N THR A 127 -17.26 13.55 -5.02
CA THR A 127 -17.46 13.43 -6.48
C THR A 127 -18.54 12.40 -6.86
N ARG A 128 -19.03 11.61 -5.90
CA ARG A 128 -20.10 10.62 -6.12
C ARG A 128 -21.51 11.16 -5.86
N SER A 129 -21.64 12.34 -5.23
CA SER A 129 -22.93 12.86 -4.75
C SER A 129 -23.45 14.10 -5.50
N GLU A 130 -22.67 14.69 -6.40
CA GLU A 130 -23.14 15.76 -7.29
C GLU A 130 -23.17 15.27 -8.73
N SER A 131 -24.37 15.30 -9.31
CA SER A 131 -24.62 15.26 -10.74
C SER A 131 -23.65 16.21 -11.47
N VAL A 132 -22.86 15.65 -12.40
CA VAL A 132 -22.11 16.26 -13.52
C VAL A 132 -22.07 17.80 -13.52
N PRO A 133 -20.88 18.41 -13.40
CA PRO A 133 -20.36 19.09 -14.59
C PRO A 133 -18.84 19.00 -14.84
N SER A 134 -18.57 18.88 -16.14
CA SER A 134 -17.39 19.32 -16.89
C SER A 134 -16.16 18.38 -16.96
N GLU A 135 -16.10 17.71 -18.10
CA GLU A 135 -15.04 16.86 -18.67
C GLU A 135 -13.65 17.51 -18.84
N GLN A 136 -13.28 18.55 -18.10
CA GLN A 136 -12.04 19.27 -18.38
C GLN A 136 -10.82 18.78 -17.57
N GLY A 137 -11.03 18.08 -16.45
CA GLY A 137 -9.94 17.56 -15.61
C GLY A 137 -9.54 16.10 -15.89
N ASN A 138 -10.50 15.26 -16.27
CA ASN A 138 -10.25 13.83 -16.52
C ASN A 138 -9.81 13.52 -17.96
N LYS A 139 -10.00 14.44 -18.92
CA LYS A 139 -9.40 14.28 -20.26
C LYS A 139 -7.88 14.36 -20.21
N ASP A 140 -7.27 15.04 -19.24
CA ASP A 140 -5.81 15.20 -19.21
C ASP A 140 -5.07 13.93 -18.73
N ILE A 141 -5.67 13.13 -17.84
CA ILE A 141 -5.08 11.85 -17.39
C ILE A 141 -5.48 10.70 -18.32
N GLN A 142 -6.74 10.67 -18.78
CA GLN A 142 -7.20 9.66 -19.72
C GLN A 142 -6.56 9.85 -21.10
N SER A 143 -6.41 11.09 -21.59
CA SER A 143 -5.66 11.35 -22.86
C SER A 143 -4.17 11.07 -22.74
N ARG A 144 -3.58 11.08 -21.54
CA ARG A 144 -2.19 10.65 -21.30
C ARG A 144 -2.04 9.14 -21.23
N LEU A 145 -3.07 8.41 -20.81
CA LEU A 145 -3.13 6.95 -20.89
C LEU A 145 -3.44 6.46 -22.32
N ASP A 146 -4.18 7.26 -23.11
CA ASP A 146 -4.40 7.06 -24.55
C ASP A 146 -3.25 7.63 -25.41
N SER A 147 -2.32 8.39 -24.81
CA SER A 147 -1.11 8.87 -25.50
C SER A 147 -0.07 7.75 -25.61
N GLU A 148 0.66 7.75 -26.72
CA GLU A 148 1.81 6.88 -26.91
C GLU A 148 2.74 6.99 -25.70
N PHE A 149 3.01 5.85 -25.05
CA PHE A 149 3.82 5.80 -23.85
C PHE A 149 5.13 6.55 -24.06
N ASP A 150 5.36 7.55 -23.21
CA ASP A 150 6.60 8.31 -23.16
C ASP A 150 7.57 7.64 -22.16
N PRO A 151 8.63 6.96 -22.66
CA PRO A 151 9.62 6.33 -21.80
C PRO A 151 10.34 7.30 -20.88
N ASP A 152 10.52 8.55 -21.32
CA ASP A 152 11.28 9.54 -20.56
C ASP A 152 10.45 10.09 -19.40
N ALA A 153 9.13 10.21 -19.58
CA ALA A 153 8.20 10.55 -18.50
C ALA A 153 8.11 9.43 -17.45
N PHE A 154 8.12 8.18 -17.89
CA PHE A 154 8.12 7.02 -17.00
C PHE A 154 9.41 6.95 -16.17
N ASP A 155 10.58 7.03 -16.82
CA ASP A 155 11.89 7.05 -16.16
C ASP A 155 12.01 8.18 -15.13
N HIS A 156 11.43 9.35 -15.44
CA HIS A 156 11.40 10.49 -14.52
C HIS A 156 10.57 10.22 -13.26
N LEU A 157 9.42 9.55 -13.40
CA LEU A 157 8.58 9.19 -12.26
C LEU A 157 9.25 8.15 -11.36
N VAL A 158 9.96 7.18 -11.94
CA VAL A 158 10.76 6.19 -11.21
C VAL A 158 11.90 6.88 -10.45
N ALA A 159 12.67 7.76 -11.11
CA ALA A 159 13.74 8.52 -10.47
C ALA A 159 13.22 9.34 -9.28
N ARG A 160 12.10 10.04 -9.47
CA ARG A 160 11.47 10.84 -8.42
C ARG A 160 11.00 10.00 -7.23
N TRP A 161 10.48 8.81 -7.48
CA TRP A 161 10.07 7.89 -6.41
C TRP A 161 11.27 7.38 -5.60
N ILE A 162 12.41 7.07 -6.24
CA ILE A 162 13.64 6.65 -5.56
C ILE A 162 14.15 7.75 -4.62
N VAL A 163 14.23 8.99 -5.12
CA VAL A 163 14.65 10.15 -4.31
C VAL A 163 13.69 10.36 -3.14
N ALA A 164 12.37 10.38 -3.39
CA ALA A 164 11.36 10.63 -2.37
C ALA A 164 11.29 9.53 -1.28
N SER A 165 11.60 8.28 -1.64
CA SER A 165 11.63 7.16 -0.70
C SER A 165 12.92 7.07 0.11
N LYS A 166 13.94 7.89 -0.21
CA LYS A 166 15.30 7.82 0.34
C LYS A 166 15.94 6.44 0.19
N GLU A 167 15.48 5.66 -0.79
CA GLU A 167 16.12 4.39 -1.09
C GLU A 167 17.40 4.61 -1.89
N THR A 168 18.37 3.70 -1.73
CA THR A 168 19.52 3.71 -2.62
C THR A 168 19.11 3.13 -3.96
N PHE A 169 19.56 3.77 -5.04
CA PHE A 169 19.26 3.33 -6.41
C PHE A 169 19.51 1.82 -6.64
N ALA A 170 20.59 1.30 -6.06
CA ALA A 170 20.96 -0.11 -6.14
C ALA A 170 19.92 -1.02 -5.47
N ASN A 171 19.37 -0.63 -4.31
CA ASN A 171 18.38 -1.45 -3.61
C ASN A 171 17.04 -1.54 -4.34
N SER A 172 16.67 -0.53 -5.14
CA SER A 172 15.35 -0.46 -5.76
C SER A 172 15.33 -0.98 -7.21
N ILE A 173 16.34 -0.69 -8.03
CA ILE A 173 16.35 -1.04 -9.47
C ILE A 173 17.05 -2.37 -9.79
N GLU A 174 17.89 -2.86 -8.87
CA GLU A 174 18.45 -4.22 -8.94
C GLU A 174 17.56 -5.24 -8.23
N ASN A 175 16.45 -4.79 -7.62
CA ASN A 175 15.45 -5.68 -7.04
C ASN A 175 14.67 -6.40 -8.15
N GLU A 176 14.75 -7.73 -8.14
CA GLU A 176 14.07 -8.59 -9.11
C GLU A 176 12.54 -8.41 -9.09
N GLU A 177 11.93 -8.27 -7.89
CA GLU A 177 10.49 -8.05 -7.73
C GLU A 177 10.06 -6.69 -8.32
N PHE A 178 10.92 -5.67 -8.24
CA PHE A 178 10.68 -4.39 -8.89
C PHE A 178 10.73 -4.52 -10.42
N ARG A 179 11.70 -5.27 -10.95
CA ARG A 179 11.80 -5.51 -12.41
C ARG A 179 10.61 -6.31 -12.93
N GLU A 180 10.19 -7.34 -12.20
CA GLU A 180 8.99 -8.12 -12.51
C GLU A 180 7.73 -7.26 -12.47
N LEU A 181 7.60 -6.36 -11.49
CA LEU A 181 6.49 -5.40 -11.44
C LEU A 181 6.48 -4.49 -12.67
N ILE A 182 7.64 -4.01 -13.10
CA ILE A 182 7.76 -3.11 -14.27
C ILE A 182 7.44 -3.86 -15.56
N ASP A 183 7.92 -5.10 -15.70
CA ASP A 183 7.56 -5.99 -16.81
C ASP A 183 6.07 -6.35 -16.79
N LEU A 184 5.44 -6.48 -15.62
CA LEU A 184 4.02 -6.77 -15.49
C LEU A 184 3.15 -5.55 -15.84
N LEU A 185 3.60 -4.35 -15.46
CA LEU A 185 2.95 -3.10 -15.85
C LEU A 185 3.08 -2.84 -17.36
N ARG A 186 4.16 -3.31 -17.99
CA ARG A 186 4.29 -3.27 -19.45
C ARG A 186 5.26 -4.34 -19.99
N PRO A 187 4.73 -5.47 -20.50
CA PRO A 187 5.56 -6.56 -20.99
C PRO A 187 6.53 -6.11 -22.10
N GLY A 188 7.82 -6.32 -21.89
CA GLY A 188 8.86 -6.03 -22.88
C GLY A 188 9.44 -4.62 -22.83
N HIS A 189 9.02 -3.77 -21.88
CA HIS A 189 9.65 -2.47 -21.68
C HIS A 189 10.91 -2.58 -20.80
N LYS A 190 12.08 -2.33 -21.38
CA LYS A 190 13.34 -2.30 -20.64
C LYS A 190 13.56 -0.91 -20.02
N LEU A 191 13.65 -0.87 -18.69
CA LEU A 191 14.11 0.30 -17.94
C LEU A 191 15.45 0.79 -18.48
N ARG A 192 15.56 2.08 -18.77
CA ARG A 192 16.83 2.72 -19.14
C ARG A 192 17.59 3.07 -17.87
N ILE A 193 18.16 2.05 -17.24
CA ILE A 193 18.80 2.16 -15.92
C ILE A 193 19.77 3.35 -15.85
N ASP A 194 20.57 3.59 -16.89
CA ASP A 194 21.54 4.68 -16.91
C ASP A 194 20.89 6.07 -16.94
N SER A 195 19.80 6.25 -17.69
CA SER A 195 19.00 7.49 -17.72
C SER A 195 18.39 7.80 -16.35
N ILE A 196 17.89 6.77 -15.65
CA ILE A 196 17.31 6.94 -14.32
C ILE A 196 18.40 7.26 -13.29
N LYS A 197 19.60 6.66 -13.41
CA LYS A 197 20.76 6.96 -12.53
C LYS A 197 21.15 8.43 -12.61
N GLU A 198 21.31 8.94 -13.82
CA GLU A 198 21.67 10.35 -14.04
C GLU A 198 20.61 11.29 -13.42
N ARG A 199 19.33 11.01 -13.65
CA ARG A 199 18.24 11.82 -13.09
C ARG A 199 18.16 11.78 -11.57
N VAL A 200 18.37 10.62 -10.95
CA VAL A 200 18.41 10.50 -9.48
C VAL A 200 19.57 11.32 -8.91
N LYS A 201 20.74 11.28 -9.56
CA LYS A 201 21.90 12.08 -9.17
C LYS A 201 21.61 13.57 -9.27
N ASP A 202 21.11 14.05 -10.40
CA ASP A 202 20.79 15.47 -10.64
C ASP A 202 19.77 16.01 -9.61
N MET A 203 18.74 15.20 -9.29
CA MET A 203 17.73 15.56 -8.28
C MET A 203 18.30 15.60 -6.87
N THR A 204 19.18 14.66 -6.52
CA THR A 204 19.81 14.60 -5.19
C THR A 204 20.81 15.75 -4.99
N ASP A 205 21.56 16.11 -6.02
CA ASP A 205 22.52 17.22 -5.99
C ASP A 205 21.78 18.58 -5.88
N SER A 206 20.59 18.68 -6.47
CA SER A 206 19.72 19.85 -6.36
C SER A 206 19.11 20.04 -4.96
N GLU A 207 18.74 18.95 -4.27
CA GLU A 207 18.21 18.99 -2.90
C GLU A 207 19.29 19.33 -1.85
N ASN A 208 20.54 18.93 -2.08
CA ASN A 208 21.66 19.21 -1.17
C ASN A 208 22.28 20.62 -1.34
N SER A 209 21.85 21.35 -2.38
CA SER A 209 22.32 22.72 -2.67
C SER A 209 21.41 23.82 -2.09
N GLN A 210 20.36 23.45 -1.34
CA GLN A 210 19.43 24.34 -0.63
C GLN A 210 19.65 24.28 0.89
#